data_AF-A0A969APW5-F1
#
_entry.id   AF-A0A969APW5-F1
#
_cell.length_a   1.000
_cell.length_b   1.000
_cell.length_c   1.000
_cell.angle_alpha   90.00
_cell.angle_beta   90.00
_cell.angle_gamma   90.00
#
_symmetry.space_group_name_H-M   'P 1'
#
loop_
_entity.id
_entity.type
_entity.pdbx_description
1 polymer ?
#
loop_
_entity_poly.entity_id
_entity_poly.type
_entity_poly.pdbx_seq_one_letter_code
_entity_poly.pdbx_strand_id
1 'polypeptide(L)' 'MLLIDTSVWIGVFRDRSGQVRQQLETLIANREILITRFTQLELLQGSLNEQEWDLLSTYLETQDY' A
#
# COMPACT_ATOMS: atom_id res chain seq x y z
N MET A 1 -4.29 -9.62 12.18
CA MET A 1 -4.35 -9.57 10.72
C MET A 1 -5.38 -8.54 10.28
N LEU A 2 -4.95 -7.53 9.52
CA LEU A 2 -5.80 -6.53 8.87
C LEU A 2 -5.59 -6.65 7.36
N LEU A 3 -6.68 -6.84 6.63
CA LEU A 3 -6.70 -6.64 5.19
C LEU A 3 -7.05 -5.18 4.92
N ILE A 4 -6.12 -4.45 4.31
CA ILE A 4 -6.29 -3.03 4.03
C ILE A 4 -6.69 -2.88 2.58
N ASP A 5 -7.85 -2.25 2.37
CA ASP A 5 -8.38 -1.97 1.05
C ASP A 5 -7.49 -0.99 0.26
N THR A 6 -7.51 -1.10 -1.06
CA THR A 6 -6.74 -0.27 -1.99
C THR A 6 -7.01 1.22 -1.80
N SER A 7 -8.25 1.61 -1.50
CA SER A 7 -8.62 3.03 -1.31
C SER A 7 -7.84 3.69 -0.16
N VAL A 8 -7.50 2.94 0.89
CA VAL A 8 -6.71 3.43 2.03
C VAL A 8 -5.27 3.71 1.58
N TRP A 9 -4.66 2.78 0.85
CA TRP A 9 -3.32 2.94 0.30
C TRP A 9 -3.24 4.11 -0.68
N ILE A 10 -4.24 4.28 -1.56
CA ILE A 10 -4.33 5.44 -2.45
C ILE A 10 -4.38 6.74 -1.63
N GLY A 11 -5.12 6.74 -0.51
CA GLY A 11 -5.14 7.87 0.42
C GLY A 11 -3.75 8.19 0.99
N VAL A 12 -2.98 7.17 1.36
CA VAL A 12 -1.60 7.32 1.85
C VAL A 12 -0.69 7.89 0.75
N PHE A 13 -0.74 7.35 -0.47
CA PHE A 13 0.13 7.80 -1.58
C PHE A 13 -0.18 9.23 -2.03
N ARG A 14 -1.45 9.65 -1.97
CA ARG A 14 -1.87 11.00 -2.34
C ARG A 14 -1.59 12.04 -1.26
N ASP A 15 -1.51 11.62 0.01
CA ASP A 15 -1.27 12.52 1.12
C ASP A 15 0.20 12.95 1.21
N ARG A 16 0.49 14.16 0.74
CA ARG A 16 1.81 14.77 0.84
C ARG A 16 2.17 15.28 2.23
N SER A 17 1.19 15.39 3.14
CA SER A 17 1.42 15.85 4.51
C SER A 17 1.89 14.74 5.45
N GLY A 18 1.67 13.47 5.09
CA GLY A 18 2.01 12.30 5.89
C GLY A 18 1.05 12.03 7.07
N GLN A 19 -0.02 12.81 7.23
CA GLN A 19 -1.00 12.64 8.30
C GLN A 19 -1.74 11.31 8.17
N VAL A 20 -2.14 10.92 6.95
CA VAL A 20 -2.87 9.67 6.71
C VAL A 20 -1.98 8.48 7.04
N ARG A 21 -0.70 8.54 6.67
CA ARG A 21 0.29 7.52 7.05
C ARG A 21 0.40 7.39 8.57
N GLN A 22 0.55 8.50 9.29
CA GLN A 22 0.70 8.47 10.75
C GLN A 22 -0.55 7.91 11.47
N GLN A 23 -1.73 8.28 10.99
CA GLN A 23 -3.00 7.72 11.48
C GLN A 23 -3.09 6.22 11.21
N LEU A 24 -2.71 5.78 10.00
CA LEU A 24 -2.73 4.38 9.62
C LEU A 24 -1.74 3.56 10.46
N GLU A 25 -0.51 4.03 10.65
CA GLU A 25 0.50 3.40 11.52
C GLU A 25 -0.03 3.26 12.97
N THR A 26 -0.71 4.28 13.49
CA THR A 26 -1.32 4.23 14.83
C THR A 26 -2.46 3.20 14.91
N LEU A 27 -3.28 3.10 13.86
CA LEU A 27 -4.42 2.19 13.81
C LEU A 27 -3.98 0.72 13.68
N ILE A 28 -2.95 0.46 12.87
CA ILE A 28 -2.34 -0.86 12.73
C ILE A 28 -1.65 -1.25 14.03
N ALA A 29 -0.91 -0.31 14.65
CA ALA A 29 -0.05 -0.55 15.79
C ALA A 29 0.87 -1.76 15.55
N ASN A 30 0.68 -2.86 16.28
CA ASN A 30 1.49 -4.09 16.16
C ASN A 30 0.71 -5.23 15.48
N ARG A 31 -0.36 -4.92 14.75
CA ARG A 31 -1.14 -5.91 14.03
C ARG A 31 -0.45 -6.25 12.72
N GLU A 32 -0.42 -7.53 12.40
CA GLU A 32 -0.05 -8.00 11.07
C GLU A 32 -0.99 -7.41 10.01
N ILE A 33 -0.41 -6.90 8.94
CA ILE A 33 -1.10 -6.38 7.76
C ILE A 33 -0.90 -7.38 6.64
N LEU A 34 -1.93 -7.63 5.86
CA LEU A 34 -1.85 -8.43 4.65
C LEU A 34 -2.34 -7.63 3.45
N ILE A 35 -1.64 -7.76 2.32
CA ILE A 35 -2.03 -7.18 1.04
C ILE A 35 -2.35 -8.33 0.09
N THR A 36 -3.61 -8.40 -0.37
CA THR A 36 -4.02 -9.47 -1.29
C THR A 36 -3.43 -9.26 -2.68
N ARG A 37 -3.36 -10.33 -3.49
CA ARG A 37 -2.94 -10.23 -4.90
C ARG A 37 -3.78 -9.22 -5.70
N PHE A 38 -5.08 -9.12 -5.44
CA PHE A 38 -5.95 -8.17 -6.13
C PHE A 38 -5.60 -6.73 -5.76
N THR A 39 -5.40 -6.45 -4.47
CA THR A 39 -4.96 -5.12 -3.99
C THR A 39 -3.60 -4.74 -4.57
N GLN A 40 -2.65 -5.68 -4.65
CA GLN A 40 -1.36 -5.45 -5.31
C GLN A 40 -1.53 -5.03 -6.77
N LEU A 41 -2.38 -5.73 -7.53
CA LEU A 41 -2.62 -5.43 -8.94
C LEU A 41 -3.27 -4.04 -9.13
N GLU A 42 -4.22 -3.67 -8.28
CA GLU A 42 -4.85 -2.36 -8.33
C GLU A 42 -3.86 -1.23 -8.02
N LEU A 43 -2.97 -1.44 -7.05
CA LEU A 43 -1.91 -0.49 -6.73
C LEU A 43 -0.92 -0.33 -7.88
N LEU A 44 -0.49 -1.45 -8.47
CA LEU A 44 0.41 -1.45 -9.62
C LEU A 44 -0.21 -0.72 -10.82
N GLN A 45 -1.47 -1.01 -11.14
CA GLN A 45 -2.22 -0.31 -12.21
C GLN A 45 -2.27 1.21 -11.99
N GLY A 46 -2.21 1.67 -10.74
CA GLY A 46 -2.20 3.09 -10.39
C GLY A 46 -0.87 3.82 -10.67
N SER A 47 0.20 3.11 -11.03
CA SER A 47 1.52 3.70 -11.28
C SER A 47 1.49 4.64 -12.50
N LEU A 48 2.11 5.82 -12.37
CA LEU A 48 2.10 6.83 -13.43
C LEU A 48 3.14 6.58 -14.53
N ASN A 49 4.17 5.80 -14.23
CA ASN A 49 5.28 5.48 -15.13
C ASN A 49 6.00 4.19 -14.68
N GLU A 50 6.91 3.72 -15.53
CA GLU A 50 7.69 2.50 -15.30
C GLU A 50 8.53 2.56 -14.03
N GLN A 51 9.10 3.73 -13.70
CA GLN A 51 9.92 3.87 -12.51
C GLN A 51 9.11 3.65 -11.21
N GLU A 52 7.90 4.18 -11.15
CA GLU A 52 6.98 3.96 -10.03
C GLU A 52 6.52 2.50 -9.99
N TRP A 53 6.23 1.91 -11.15
CA TRP A 53 5.86 0.51 -11.28
C TRP A 53 6.96 -0.41 -10.77
N ASP A 54 8.20 -0.24 -11.21
CA ASP A 54 9.36 -1.04 -10.82
C ASP A 54 9.59 -0.97 -9.31
N LEU A 55 9.51 0.23 -8.74
CA LEU A 55 9.67 0.43 -7.30
C LEU A 55 8.58 -0.31 -6.51
N LEU A 56 7.33 -0.15 -6.91
CA LEU A 56 6.19 -0.73 -6.21
C LEU A 56 6.13 -2.25 -6.38
N SER A 57 6.36 -2.76 -7.60
CA SER A 57 6.38 -4.20 -7.87
C SER A 57 7.49 -4.91 -7.11
N THR A 58 8.71 -4.36 -7.09
CA THR A 58 9.84 -4.91 -6.32
C THR A 58 9.51 -4.99 -4.84
N TYR A 59 8.84 -3.98 -4.28
CA TYR A 59 8.42 -4.01 -2.88
C TYR A 59 7.34 -5.09 -2.62
N LEU A 60 6.32 -5.16 -3.47
CA LEU A 60 5.21 -6.10 -3.32
C LEU A 60 5.61 -7.56 -3.55
N GLU A 61 6.63 -7.84 -4.36
CA GLU A 61 7.17 -9.20 -4.57
C GLU A 61 7.70 -9.84 -3.29
N THR A 62 8.13 -9.04 -2.31
CA THR A 62 8.67 -9.53 -1.04
C THR A 62 7.59 -9.90 -0.02
N GLN A 63 6.31 -9.70 -0.35
CA GLN A 63 5.19 -9.94 0.54
C GLN A 63 4.56 -11.30 0.27
N ASP A 64 4.55 -12.16 1.29
CA ASP A 64 3.83 -13.43 1.28
C ASP A 64 2.32 -13.20 1.50
N TYR A 65 1.49 -13.98 0.79
CA TYR A 65 0.01 -13.93 0.86
C TYR A 65 -0.57 -14.80 1.97
#